data_AF-A0A962CI59-F1
#
_entry.id   AF-A0A962CI59-F1
#
_cell.length_a   1.000
_cell.length_b   1.000
_cell.length_c   1.000
_cell.angle_alpha   90.00
_cell.angle_beta   90.00
_cell.angle_gamma   90.00
#
_symmetry.space_group_name_H-M   'P 1'
#
loop_
_entity.id
_entity.type
_entity.pdbx_description
1 polymer ?
#
loop_
_entity_poly.entity_id
_entity_poly.type
_entity_poly.pdbx_seq_one_letter_code
_entity_poly.pdbx_strand_id
1 'polypeptide(L)'
;MIKTNASGNLKFALLPLAIGIFAVSAQAATRVDLHQQDAASLSANYASATAGIGASLVSSERHAEMLGLDSESTLREIGTAVDADGTRHYRYQQYFRGIPVWGEHVVVAEDGRGNLKSLFGRSV
;
A
#
# COMPACT_ATOMS: atom_id res chain seq x y z
N MET A 1 -66.08 -7.04 -1.31
CA MET A 1 -66.45 -8.14 -0.39
C MET A 1 -65.75 -9.42 -0.84
N ILE A 2 -64.53 -9.71 -0.36
CA ILE A 2 -63.92 -11.07 -0.35
C ILE A 2 -63.07 -11.15 0.92
N LYS A 3 -63.21 -12.29 1.62
CA LYS A 3 -62.87 -12.57 3.02
C LYS A 3 -61.39 -12.88 3.28
N THR A 4 -60.97 -12.54 4.49
CA THR A 4 -59.74 -12.89 5.24
C THR A 4 -59.56 -14.40 5.46
N ASN A 5 -58.31 -14.89 5.47
CA ASN A 5 -57.71 -15.71 6.55
C ASN A 5 -56.48 -16.50 6.07
N ALA A 6 -55.35 -16.36 6.74
CA ALA A 6 -54.86 -17.37 7.70
C ALA A 6 -53.41 -17.08 8.09
N SER A 7 -53.23 -16.83 9.37
CA SER A 7 -52.00 -16.63 10.11
C SER A 7 -51.13 -17.89 10.18
N GLY A 8 -49.84 -17.76 9.87
CA GLY A 8 -48.81 -18.75 10.19
C GLY A 8 -47.79 -18.18 11.17
N ASN A 9 -47.99 -18.42 12.47
CA ASN A 9 -46.98 -18.18 13.50
C ASN A 9 -46.00 -19.36 13.51
N LEU A 10 -44.73 -19.14 13.17
CA LEU A 10 -43.67 -20.11 13.45
C LEU A 10 -42.56 -19.41 14.26
N LYS A 11 -42.70 -19.49 15.58
CA LYS A 11 -41.63 -19.16 16.53
C LYS A 11 -40.88 -20.46 16.83
N PHE A 12 -39.71 -20.65 16.22
CA PHE A 12 -38.72 -21.61 16.70
C PHE A 12 -37.67 -20.86 17.50
N ALA A 13 -37.48 -21.31 18.74
CA ALA A 13 -36.54 -20.77 19.70
C ALA A 13 -35.22 -21.56 19.67
N LEU A 14 -34.12 -20.85 19.98
CA LEU A 14 -32.95 -21.32 20.76
C LEU A 14 -32.11 -22.51 20.23
N LEU A 15 -30.92 -22.25 19.68
CA LEU A 15 -29.63 -22.32 20.44
C LEU A 15 -28.43 -21.84 19.56
N PRO A 16 -27.39 -21.20 20.15
CA PRO A 16 -26.26 -20.64 19.42
C PRO A 16 -25.09 -21.64 19.36
N LEU A 17 -24.55 -21.92 18.18
CA LEU A 17 -23.24 -22.58 18.08
C LEU A 17 -22.59 -22.41 16.70
N ALA A 18 -21.64 -21.49 16.61
CA ALA A 18 -20.49 -21.64 15.71
C ALA A 18 -19.34 -20.79 16.26
N ILE A 19 -18.49 -21.42 17.07
CA ILE A 19 -17.13 -20.96 17.35
C ILE A 19 -16.24 -21.48 16.22
N GLY A 20 -15.33 -20.63 15.74
CA GLY A 20 -14.16 -21.03 14.96
C GLY A 20 -14.25 -20.60 13.50
N ILE A 21 -13.23 -19.99 12.88
CA ILE A 21 -11.82 -19.87 13.24
C ILE A 21 -11.41 -18.48 12.74
N PHE A 22 -11.00 -17.56 13.62
CA PHE A 22 -10.18 -16.43 13.16
C PHE A 22 -8.82 -17.02 12.86
N ALA A 23 -8.67 -17.58 11.66
CA ALA A 23 -7.37 -17.94 11.13
C ALA A 23 -6.71 -16.59 10.83
N VAL A 24 -6.10 -15.99 11.85
CA VAL A 24 -5.10 -14.96 11.65
C VAL A 24 -3.92 -15.72 11.04
N SER A 25 -4.00 -15.96 9.73
CA SER A 25 -2.85 -16.38 8.94
C SER A 25 -1.80 -15.32 9.18
N ALA A 26 -0.67 -15.69 9.77
CA ALA A 26 0.48 -14.82 9.79
C ALA A 26 0.93 -14.65 8.33
N GLN A 27 0.59 -13.52 7.70
CA GLN A 27 1.20 -13.17 6.43
C GLN A 27 2.67 -12.93 6.71
N ALA A 28 3.53 -13.83 6.22
CA ALA A 28 4.96 -13.57 6.20
C ALA A 28 5.17 -12.33 5.35
N ALA A 29 5.91 -11.35 5.89
CA ALA A 29 6.20 -10.12 5.18
C ALA A 29 6.94 -10.48 3.87
N THR A 30 6.27 -10.24 2.74
CA THR A 30 6.78 -10.61 1.42
C THR A 30 7.76 -9.57 0.97
N ARG A 31 9.04 -9.95 0.89
CA ARG A 31 10.06 -9.06 0.37
C ARG A 31 9.93 -8.91 -1.14
N VAL A 32 9.65 -7.70 -1.61
CA VAL A 32 9.56 -7.36 -3.02
C VAL A 32 10.90 -6.78 -3.48
N ASP A 33 11.51 -7.39 -4.49
CA ASP A 33 12.69 -6.81 -5.14
C ASP A 33 12.24 -5.67 -6.06
N LEU A 34 12.60 -4.44 -5.68
CA LEU A 34 12.19 -3.24 -6.38
C LEU A 34 12.94 -3.04 -7.70
N HIS A 35 14.12 -3.63 -7.84
CA HIS A 35 14.91 -3.49 -9.07
C HIS A 35 14.34 -4.29 -10.25
N GLN A 36 13.52 -5.30 -9.96
CA GLN A 36 12.79 -6.07 -10.97
C GLN A 36 11.45 -5.42 -11.38
N GLN A 37 11.05 -4.34 -10.71
CA GLN A 37 9.81 -3.63 -11.02
C GLN A 37 10.02 -2.71 -12.22
N ASP A 38 8.99 -2.61 -13.07
CA ASP A 38 8.96 -1.62 -14.14
C ASP A 38 8.53 -0.27 -13.56
N ALA A 39 9.51 0.61 -13.38
CA ALA A 39 9.33 1.97 -12.86
C ALA A 39 8.36 2.82 -13.70
N ALA A 40 8.35 2.65 -15.03
CA ALA A 40 7.48 3.41 -15.92
C ALA A 40 6.03 2.95 -15.78
N SER A 41 5.81 1.64 -15.74
CA SER A 41 4.49 1.05 -15.49
C SER A 41 3.96 1.45 -14.12
N LEU A 42 4.80 1.44 -13.08
CA LEU A 42 4.40 1.87 -11.74
C LEU A 42 3.98 3.35 -11.68
N SER A 43 4.77 4.22 -12.32
CA SER A 43 4.44 5.65 -12.43
C SER A 43 3.13 5.89 -13.17
N ALA A 44 2.90 5.17 -14.28
CA ALA A 44 1.68 5.29 -15.07
C ALA A 44 0.43 4.81 -14.30
N ASN A 45 0.55 3.69 -13.58
CA ASN A 45 -0.52 3.18 -12.73
C ASN A 45 -0.86 4.17 -11.60
N TYR A 46 0.17 4.71 -10.94
CA TYR A 46 -0.02 5.70 -9.88
C TYR A 46 -0.64 7.00 -10.39
N ALA A 47 -0.17 7.51 -11.53
CA ALA A 47 -0.76 8.70 -12.17
C ALA A 47 -2.23 8.49 -12.53
N SER A 48 -2.59 7.29 -13.00
CA SER A 48 -3.98 6.93 -13.30
C SER A 48 -4.84 6.85 -12.04
N ALA A 49 -4.31 6.27 -10.95
CA ALA A 49 -5.00 6.15 -9.67
C ALA A 49 -5.24 7.51 -8.99
N THR A 50 -4.34 8.47 -9.19
CA THR A 50 -4.38 9.79 -8.55
C THR A 50 -5.00 10.88 -9.41
N ALA A 51 -5.35 10.61 -10.69
CA ALA A 51 -5.85 11.61 -11.63
C ALA A 51 -7.08 12.41 -11.13
N GLY A 52 -7.93 11.81 -10.29
CA GLY A 52 -9.14 12.45 -9.75
C GLY A 52 -9.00 13.06 -8.35
N ILE A 53 -7.95 12.71 -7.59
CA ILE A 53 -7.82 13.03 -6.16
C ILE A 53 -6.55 13.87 -5.89
N GLY A 54 -5.58 13.82 -6.81
CA GLY A 54 -4.25 14.38 -6.64
C GLY A 54 -3.28 13.38 -6.03
N ALA A 55 -1.98 13.58 -6.30
CA ALA A 55 -0.88 12.86 -5.66
C ALA A 55 -0.39 13.62 -4.43
N SER A 56 0.19 12.92 -3.44
CA SER A 56 0.81 13.59 -2.30
C SER A 56 1.97 14.48 -2.75
N LEU A 57 2.04 15.68 -2.18
CA LEU A 57 3.15 16.62 -2.37
C LEU A 57 4.39 16.22 -1.57
N VAL A 58 4.25 15.33 -0.59
CA VAL A 58 5.34 14.80 0.22
C VAL A 58 5.92 13.57 -0.49
N SER A 59 7.17 13.66 -0.93
CA SER A 59 7.81 12.61 -1.74
C SER A 59 7.77 11.23 -1.08
N SER A 60 8.01 11.15 0.23
CA SER A 60 7.98 9.87 0.95
C SER A 60 6.61 9.20 0.96
N GLU A 61 5.53 9.98 1.10
CA GLU A 61 4.15 9.47 1.08
C GLU A 61 3.77 9.00 -0.32
N ARG A 62 4.03 9.84 -1.33
CA ARG A 62 3.81 9.51 -2.74
C ARG A 62 4.56 8.23 -3.15
N HIS A 63 5.82 8.08 -2.72
CA HIS A 63 6.59 6.87 -3.00
C HIS A 63 6.05 5.65 -2.25
N ALA A 64 5.59 5.80 -1.00
CA ALA A 64 4.95 4.71 -0.27
C ALA A 64 3.66 4.24 -0.95
N GLU A 65 2.81 5.18 -1.38
CA GLU A 65 1.57 4.90 -2.12
C GLU A 65 1.87 4.22 -3.46
N MET A 66 2.85 4.74 -4.21
CA MET A 66 3.24 4.19 -5.51
C MET A 66 3.82 2.78 -5.40
N LEU A 67 4.56 2.49 -4.33
CA LEU A 67 5.05 1.13 -4.02
C LEU A 67 3.96 0.22 -3.45
N GLY A 68 2.75 0.73 -3.20
CA GLY A 68 1.64 -0.03 -2.65
C GLY A 68 1.87 -0.49 -1.21
N LEU A 69 2.64 0.28 -0.42
CA LEU A 69 2.84 -0.02 1.00
C LEU A 69 1.50 0.04 1.75
N ASP A 70 1.35 -0.84 2.73
CA ASP A 70 0.19 -0.83 3.60
C ASP A 70 0.13 0.43 4.47
N SER A 71 -1.03 0.73 5.07
CA SER A 71 -1.23 1.94 5.88
C SER A 71 -0.42 2.00 7.19
N GLU A 72 0.09 0.86 7.65
CA GLU A 72 0.98 0.76 8.81
C GLU A 72 2.47 0.91 8.42
N SER A 73 2.78 0.85 7.13
CA SER A 73 4.11 1.03 6.56
C SER A 73 4.33 2.47 6.11
N THR A 74 5.51 3.02 6.45
CA THR A 74 5.89 4.39 6.07
C THR A 74 7.34 4.43 5.59
N LEU A 75 7.66 5.43 4.77
CA LEU A 75 9.02 5.73 4.33
C LEU A 75 9.51 7.00 5.02
N ARG A 76 10.73 6.97 5.55
CA ARG A 76 11.42 8.16 6.07
C ARG A 76 12.70 8.39 5.31
N GLU A 77 12.89 9.61 4.80
CA GLU A 77 14.09 9.98 4.08
C GLU A 77 15.31 9.95 5.00
N ILE A 78 16.37 9.29 4.54
CA ILE A 78 17.67 9.25 5.21
C ILE A 78 18.80 9.79 4.31
N GLY A 79 18.48 10.13 3.06
CA GLY A 79 19.40 10.79 2.15
C GLY A 79 18.71 11.21 0.86
N THR A 80 19.17 12.33 0.30
CA THR A 80 18.72 12.85 -1.00
C THR A 80 19.91 13.37 -1.79
N ALA A 81 19.84 13.24 -3.11
CA ALA A 81 20.81 13.81 -4.04
C ALA A 81 20.09 14.28 -5.31
N VAL A 82 20.62 15.32 -5.95
CA VAL A 82 20.08 15.84 -7.21
C VAL A 82 21.21 15.89 -8.23
N ASP A 83 21.01 15.23 -9.36
CA ASP A 83 21.95 15.23 -10.47
C ASP A 83 21.86 16.54 -11.26
N ALA A 84 22.89 16.82 -12.06
CA ALA A 84 22.93 18.01 -12.91
C ALA A 84 21.79 18.05 -13.96
N ASP A 85 21.24 16.89 -14.33
CA ASP A 85 20.11 16.76 -15.25
C ASP A 85 18.74 16.97 -14.57
N GLY A 86 18.73 17.22 -13.26
CA GLY A 86 17.53 17.41 -12.45
C GLY A 86 16.90 16.12 -11.91
N THR A 87 17.51 14.95 -12.15
CA THR A 87 17.09 13.69 -11.52
C THR A 87 17.28 13.77 -10.01
N ARG A 88 16.23 13.43 -9.25
CA ARG A 88 16.29 13.39 -7.79
C ARG A 88 16.37 11.96 -7.32
N HIS A 89 17.34 11.67 -6.46
CA HIS A 89 17.53 10.39 -5.81
C HIS A 89 17.14 10.50 -4.35
N TYR A 90 16.35 9.55 -3.87
CA TYR A 90 15.92 9.44 -2.50
C TYR A 90 16.36 8.09 -1.94
N ARG A 91 16.88 8.09 -0.72
CA ARG A 91 17.09 6.88 0.06
C ARG A 91 16.19 6.91 1.28
N TYR A 92 15.38 5.87 1.43
CA TYR A 92 14.41 5.73 2.49
C TYR A 92 14.74 4.57 3.42
N GLN A 93 14.49 4.80 4.71
CA GLN A 93 14.29 3.77 5.71
C GLN A 93 12.79 3.46 5.76
N GLN A 94 12.41 2.20 5.53
CA GLN A 94 11.02 1.74 5.75
C GLN A 94 10.79 1.52 7.25
N TYR A 95 9.61 1.89 7.72
CA TYR A 95 9.12 1.62 9.06
C TYR A 95 7.79 0.88 8.97
N PHE A 96 7.60 -0.15 9.79
CA PHE A 96 6.31 -0.82 9.98
C PHE A 96 5.84 -0.54 11.41
N ARG A 97 4.67 0.09 11.56
CA ARG A 97 4.10 0.49 12.87
C ARG A 97 5.09 1.29 13.73
N GLY A 98 5.89 2.13 13.07
CA GLY A 98 6.92 2.96 13.71
C GLY A 98 8.22 2.23 14.06
N ILE A 99 8.37 0.95 13.71
CA ILE A 99 9.59 0.17 13.93
C ILE A 99 10.41 0.13 12.62
N PRO A 100 11.70 0.50 12.65
CA PRO A 100 12.53 0.48 11.45
C PRO A 100 12.73 -0.96 10.94
N VAL A 101 12.55 -1.15 9.63
CA VAL A 101 12.83 -2.41 8.93
C VAL A 101 14.31 -2.44 8.55
N TRP A 102 15.11 -3.18 9.32
CA TRP A 102 16.57 -3.21 9.13
C TRP A 102 17.04 -4.13 8.01
N GLY A 103 18.23 -3.81 7.48
CA GLY A 103 18.97 -4.64 6.53
C GLY A 103 18.76 -4.28 5.06
N GLU A 104 17.75 -3.47 4.76
CA GLU A 104 17.38 -3.08 3.40
C GLU A 104 16.91 -1.61 3.39
N HIS A 105 17.18 -0.88 2.31
CA HIS A 105 16.68 0.48 2.09
C HIS A 105 15.95 0.54 0.76
N VAL A 106 14.95 1.41 0.66
CA VAL A 106 14.30 1.74 -0.61
C VAL A 106 15.02 2.92 -1.23
N VAL A 107 15.49 2.78 -2.47
CA VAL A 107 16.13 3.88 -3.20
C VAL A 107 15.31 4.17 -4.44
N VAL A 108 14.95 5.44 -4.61
CA VAL A 108 14.07 5.92 -5.67
C VAL A 108 14.81 6.99 -6.47
N ALA A 109 14.81 6.88 -7.80
CA ALA A 109 15.19 7.99 -8.67
C ALA A 109 13.95 8.48 -9.43
N GLU A 110 13.70 9.79 -9.41
CA GLU A 110 12.61 10.43 -10.15
C GLU A 110 13.11 11.56 -11.05
N ASP A 111 12.36 11.84 -12.11
CA ASP A 111 12.58 13.04 -12.93
C ASP A 111 12.06 14.32 -12.26
N GLY A 112 12.30 15.47 -12.89
CA GLY A 112 11.82 16.76 -12.39
C GLY A 112 10.29 16.85 -12.21
N ARG A 113 9.51 15.96 -12.83
CA ARG A 113 8.04 15.89 -12.78
C ARG A 113 7.53 14.86 -11.77
N GLY A 114 8.42 14.11 -11.11
CA GLY A 114 8.07 13.07 -10.13
C GLY A 114 7.78 11.69 -10.74
N ASN A 115 8.09 11.47 -12.01
CA ASN A 115 8.00 10.13 -12.61
C ASN A 115 9.20 9.29 -12.18
N LEU A 116 9.00 8.02 -11.86
CA LEU A 116 10.09 7.12 -11.52
C LEU A 116 10.96 6.83 -12.75
N LYS A 117 12.27 6.95 -12.56
CA LYS A 117 13.29 6.50 -13.51
C LYS A 117 13.84 5.14 -13.12
N SER A 118 14.05 4.91 -11.83
CA SER A 118 14.53 3.63 -11.31
C SER A 118 14.17 3.43 -9.84
N LEU A 119 14.12 2.16 -9.46
CA LEU A 119 13.90 1.70 -8.09
C LEU A 119 14.98 0.68 -7.75
N PHE A 120 15.53 0.78 -6.54
CA PHE A 120 16.48 -0.20 -6.02
C PHE A 120 16.15 -0.57 -4.58
N GLY A 121 16.67 -1.71 -4.18
CA GLY A 121 16.46 -2.26 -2.85
C GLY A 121 15.19 -3.08 -2.79
N ARG A 122 14.62 -3.19 -1.59
CA ARG A 122 13.53 -4.10 -1.29
C ARG A 122 12.55 -3.43 -0.35
N SER A 123 11.26 -3.68 -0.57
CA SER A 123 10.21 -3.38 0.40
C SER A 123 9.71 -4.67 1.04
N VAL A 124 9.19 -4.55 2.27
CA VAL A 124 8.77 -5.67 3.12
C VAL A 124 7.33 -5.50 3.56
#